data_AF-A0A6I4TBP8-F1
#
_entry.id   AF-A0A6I4TBP8-F1
#
_cell.length_a   1.000
_cell.length_b   1.000
_cell.length_c   1.000
_cell.angle_alpha   90.00
_cell.angle_beta   90.00
_cell.angle_gamma   90.00
#
_symmetry.space_group_name_H-M   'P 1'
#
loop_
_entity.id
_entity.type
_entity.pdbx_description
1 polymer ?
#
loop_
_entity_poly.entity_id
_entity_poly.type
_entity_poly.pdbx_seq_one_letter_code
_entity_poly.pdbx_strand_id
1 'polypeptide(L)' 'MAYPYDSTVAEAIKRAGLPKSHRVHWSDQRKSDVVRAVRDEVITFDEARRRYLLSRSEFRTWEDKVDGHRARELA' A
#
# COMPACT_ATOMS: atom_id res chain seq x y z
N MET A 1 3.50 4.20 -16.52
CA MET A 1 2.61 5.08 -15.73
C MET A 1 3.16 6.50 -15.81
N ALA A 2 2.57 7.34 -16.66
CA ALA A 2 2.86 8.77 -16.65
C ALA A 2 1.75 9.42 -15.83
N TYR A 3 2.05 9.78 -14.58
CA TYR A 3 1.13 10.58 -13.81
C TYR A 3 0.90 11.91 -14.57
N PRO A 4 -0.35 12.38 -14.70
CA PRO A 4 -0.62 13.77 -15.09
C PRO A 4 0.32 14.71 -14.31
N TYR A 5 0.89 15.72 -14.96
CA TYR A 5 1.84 16.68 -14.34
C TYR A 5 1.26 17.33 -13.06
N ASP A 6 -0.06 17.42 -12.96
CA ASP A 6 -0.81 17.94 -11.81
C ASP A 6 -1.02 16.93 -10.66
N SER A 7 -0.82 15.64 -10.91
CA SER A 7 -1.10 14.58 -9.94
C SER A 7 0.19 13.97 -9.39
N THR A 8 0.40 14.10 -8.08
CA THR A 8 1.57 13.53 -7.41
C THR A 8 1.21 12.24 -6.70
N VAL A 9 2.18 11.33 -6.56
CA VAL A 9 2.07 10.12 -5.72
C VAL A 9 1.58 10.46 -4.31
N ALA A 10 1.96 11.63 -3.78
CA ALA A 10 1.52 12.10 -2.47
C ALA A 10 0.01 12.35 -2.39
N GLU A 11 -0.63 12.78 -3.48
CA GLU A 11 -2.07 12.94 -3.54
C GLU A 11 -2.79 11.60 -3.66
N ALA A 12 -2.27 10.67 -4.47
CA ALA A 12 -2.80 9.31 -4.56
C ALA A 12 -2.79 8.61 -3.18
N ILE A 13 -1.68 8.75 -2.45
CA ILE A 13 -1.52 8.29 -1.06
C ILE A 13 -2.54 8.97 -0.14
N LYS A 14 -2.76 10.28 -0.27
CA LYS A 14 -3.74 11.01 0.54
C LYS A 14 -5.16 10.52 0.27
N ARG A 15 -5.52 10.28 -0.98
CA ARG A 15 -6.83 9.74 -1.37
C ARG A 15 -7.05 8.33 -0.83
N ALA A 16 -6.01 7.50 -0.84
CA ALA A 16 -6.04 6.15 -0.29
C ALA A 16 -5.88 6.09 1.25
N GLY A 17 -5.80 7.22 1.95
CA GLY A 17 -5.66 7.24 3.42
C GLY A 17 -4.32 6.70 3.93
N LEU A 18 -3.32 6.60 3.05
CA LEU A 18 -2.04 5.99 3.36
C LEU A 18 -1.14 6.92 4.20
N PRO A 19 -0.26 6.37 5.04
CA PRO A 19 0.68 7.15 5.81
C PRO A 19 1.64 7.93 4.88
N LYS A 20 1.86 9.22 5.15
CA LYS A 20 2.75 10.07 4.33
C LYS A 20 4.23 9.68 4.41
N SER A 21 4.64 8.99 5.47
CA SER A 21 6.04 8.65 5.80
C SER A 21 6.17 7.20 6.27
N HIS A 22 7.37 6.62 6.16
CA HIS A 22 7.69 5.28 6.66
C HIS A 22 7.76 5.18 8.19
N ARG A 23 8.01 6.32 8.88
CA ARG A 23 8.10 6.38 10.35
C ARG A 23 6.71 6.41 10.98
N VAL A 24 5.95 5.34 10.79
CA VAL A 24 4.63 5.18 11.38
C VAL A 24 4.52 3.81 12.04
N HIS A 25 3.62 3.71 13.01
CA HIS A 25 3.26 2.41 13.56
C HIS A 25 2.47 1.62 12.50
N TRP A 26 3.04 0.51 12.05
CA TRP A 26 2.44 -0.36 11.03
C TRP A 26 1.45 -1.34 11.67
N SER A 27 0.22 -0.90 11.88
CA SER A 27 -0.91 -1.78 12.22
C SER A 27 -1.27 -2.69 11.04
N ASP A 28 -1.90 -3.83 11.31
CA ASP A 28 -2.36 -4.73 10.23
C ASP A 28 -3.31 -4.02 9.25
N GLN A 29 -4.15 -3.10 9.73
CA GLN A 29 -4.99 -2.25 8.87
C GLN A 29 -4.16 -1.41 7.88
N ARG A 30 -3.12 -0.70 8.34
CA ARG A 30 -2.28 0.14 7.46
C ARG A 30 -1.51 -0.67 6.42
N LYS A 31 -1.08 -1.88 6.79
CA LYS A 31 -0.45 -2.81 5.86
C LYS A 31 -1.44 -3.23 4.78
N SER A 32 -2.67 -3.56 5.18
CA SER A 32 -3.76 -3.90 4.26
C SER A 32 -4.10 -2.77 3.30
N ASP A 33 -4.17 -1.53 3.80
CA ASP A 33 -4.42 -0.35 2.97
C ASP A 33 -3.32 -0.13 1.92
N VAL A 34 -2.04 -0.29 2.28
CA VAL A 34 -0.93 -0.20 1.30
C VAL A 34 -1.04 -1.29 0.25
N VAL A 35 -1.32 -2.54 0.65
CA VAL A 35 -1.49 -3.66 -0.28
C VAL A 35 -2.67 -3.41 -1.22
N ARG A 36 -3.81 -2.94 -0.72
CA ARG A 36 -4.98 -2.57 -1.52
C ARG A 36 -4.62 -1.47 -2.52
N ALA A 37 -4.02 -0.37 -2.07
CA ALA A 37 -3.64 0.73 -2.96
C ALA A 37 -2.68 0.31 -4.08
N VAL A 38 -1.78 -0.65 -3.83
CA VAL A 38 -0.92 -1.22 -4.88
C VAL A 38 -1.69 -2.12 -5.85
N ARG A 39 -2.68 -2.89 -5.35
CA ARG A 39 -3.54 -3.76 -6.17
C ARG A 39 -4.56 -2.99 -7.00
N ASP A 40 -5.11 -1.91 -6.46
CA ASP A 40 -6.02 -0.97 -7.13
C ASP A 40 -5.26 0.01 -8.06
N GLU A 41 -3.96 -0.21 -8.29
CA GLU A 41 -3.11 0.59 -9.17
C GLU A 41 -3.03 2.09 -8.82
N VAL A 42 -3.38 2.45 -7.58
CA VAL A 42 -3.32 3.82 -7.05
C VAL A 42 -1.86 4.27 -6.91
N ILE A 43 -1.00 3.36 -6.45
CA ILE A 43 0.46 3.55 -6.39
C ILE A 43 1.15 2.30 -6.92
N THR A 44 2.35 2.45 -7.45
CA THR A 44 3.14 1.28 -7.87
C THR A 44 3.86 0.64 -6.69
N PHE A 45 4.16 -0.66 -6.81
CA PHE A 45 4.98 -1.37 -5.82
C PHE A 45 6.35 -0.71 -5.63
N ASP A 46 6.98 -0.23 -6.71
CA ASP A 46 8.30 0.40 -6.63
C ASP A 46 8.26 1.73 -5.86
N GLU A 47 7.17 2.51 -5.98
CA GLU A 47 6.97 3.72 -5.18
C GLU A 47 6.71 3.39 -3.71
N ALA A 48 5.88 2.38 -3.44
CA ALA A 48 5.66 1.91 -2.07
C ALA A 48 6.99 1.46 -1.45
N ARG A 49 7.81 0.72 -2.20
CA ARG A 49 9.15 0.27 -1.81
C ARG A 49 10.08 1.44 -1.51
N ARG A 50 10.18 2.42 -2.41
CA ARG A 50 11.03 3.61 -2.23
C ARG A 50 10.58 4.48 -1.06
N ARG A 51 9.27 4.60 -0.83
CA ARG A 51 8.71 5.52 0.17
C ARG A 51 8.65 4.92 1.57
N TYR A 52 8.32 3.64 1.66
CA TYR A 52 8.19 2.91 2.93
C TYR A 52 9.41 2.07 3.28
N LEU A 53 10.42 2.03 2.41
CA LEU A 53 11.66 1.27 2.59
C LEU A 53 11.42 -0.22 2.86
N LEU A 54 10.33 -0.75 2.31
CA LEU A 54 9.91 -2.13 2.48
C LEU A 54 10.54 -3.03 1.41
N SER A 55 10.79 -4.29 1.76
CA SER A 55 11.30 -5.30 0.84
C SER A 55 10.14 -6.02 0.13
N ARG A 56 10.43 -6.64 -1.02
CA ARG A 56 9.44 -7.46 -1.74
C ARG A 56 8.93 -8.64 -0.89
N SER A 57 9.80 -9.24 -0.09
CA SER A 57 9.44 -10.30 0.86
C SER A 57 8.49 -9.78 1.93
N GLU A 58 8.77 -8.62 2.53
CA GLU A 58 7.89 -7.99 3.53
C GLU A 58 6.52 -7.68 2.96
N PHE A 59 6.47 -7.10 1.75
CA PHE A 59 5.21 -6.83 1.07
C PHE A 59 4.41 -8.11 0.83
N ARG A 60 5.06 -9.18 0.37
CA ARG A 60 4.41 -10.48 0.17
C ARG A 60 3.80 -11.04 1.46
N THR A 61 4.48 -10.88 2.60
CA THR A 61 3.93 -11.25 3.91
C THR A 61 2.68 -10.43 4.25
N TRP A 62 2.62 -9.16 3.84
CA TRP A 62 1.43 -8.35 4.04
C TRP A 62 0.30 -8.80 3.11
N GLU A 63 0.60 -9.14 1.86
CA GLU A 63 -0.38 -9.69 0.91
C GLU A 63 -1.03 -10.98 1.41
N ASP A 64 -0.24 -11.91 1.93
CA ASP A 64 -0.73 -13.17 2.51
C ASP A 64 -1.69 -12.92 3.68
N LYS A 65 -1.36 -11.98 4.57
CA LYS A 65 -2.23 -11.58 5.68
C LYS A 65 -3.55 -10.97 5.20
N VAL A 66 -3.51 -10.13 4.15
CA VAL A 66 -4.71 -9.53 3.56
C VAL A 66 -5.58 -10.61 2.93
N ASP A 67 -4.96 -11.55 2.21
CA ASP A 67 -5.65 -12.65 1.55
C ASP A 67 -6.36 -13.56 2.58
N GLY A 68 -5.65 -13.92 3.65
CA GLY A 68 -6.23 -14.67 4.77
C GLY A 68 -7.35 -13.92 5.50
N HIS A 69 -7.28 -12.59 5.62
CA HIS A 69 -8.37 -11.79 6.18
C HIS A 69 -9.58 -11.75 5.25
N ARG A 70 -9.36 -11.66 3.94
CA ARG A 70 -10.43 -11.66 2.93
C ARG A 70 -11.15 -13.00 2.86
N ALA A 71 -10.41 -14.11 2.98
CA ALA A 71 -11.00 -15.45 3.05
C ALA A 71 -11.91 -15.63 4.27
N ARG A 72 -11.59 -14.99 5.40
CA ARG A 72 -12.44 -14.98 6.61
C ARG A 72 -13.67 -14.08 6.49
N GLU A 73 -13.59 -13.00 5.72
CA GLU A 73 -14.71 -12.05 5.52
C GLU A 73 -15.77 -12.61 4.55
N LEU A 74 -15.38 -13.52 3.65
CA LEU A 74 -16.25 -14.13 2.65
C LEU A 74 -16.86 -15.49 3.07
N ALA A 75 -16.51 -16.01 4.25
CA ALA A 75 -16.95 -17.31 4.77
C ALA A 75 -18.01 -17.13 5.86
#